data_AF-A0A1G1LHV8-F1
#
_entry.id   AF-A0A1G1LHV8-F1
#
_cell.length_a   1.000
_cell.length_b   1.000
_cell.length_c   1.000
_cell.angle_alpha   90.00
_cell.angle_beta   90.00
_cell.angle_gamma   90.00
#
_symmetry.space_group_name_H-M   'P 1'
#
loop_
_entity.id
_entity.type
_entity.pdbx_description
1 polymer ?
#
loop_
_entity_poly.entity_id
_entity_poly.type
_entity_poly.pdbx_seq_one_letter_code
_entity_poly.pdbx_strand_id
1 'polypeptide(L)'
;MEECCEPKRNVKAFCPDCKKQGKPVQKITLESLLKDPGKIGDQAYWFCMTRDCSLVYFSLDGTLRFHKDDLKVSVGIKETEDPIPLCYCFGWDRKRIQDEIKQTGRSTAVESITKEVKAGNCFCERSNPQGTCCLGNVSKAVQEGMKIFILVLAATLVFYSAPRVFAHEPVFSLGPETIYKGGVGVEVEGEFDKADEEREAEMNYELLYGVTENLSLTVKVPHLIEGKEDASTANGLEDITLRGKYQFFRKDTLGAQDKAAFIYGMKFPTGSEDKRPATGSGSLDHLFGLTVGHESTTLYGFLSARYLLRTQSGTHEKGDQVLADLAVGFRPWLRPYKSWDLVLLWENSYLFSAKDEVDDLKVANSRGHEILSGPTFLWSIRNLMIKGGIQFPLWQNLQGDQEERDFRALIAAEYHF
;
A
#
# COMPACT_ATOMS: atom_id res chain seq x y z
N MET A 1 56.97 4.99 7.30
CA MET A 1 55.84 4.05 7.31
C MET A 1 54.74 4.77 8.06
N GLU A 2 54.04 5.67 7.36
CA GLU A 2 53.09 6.61 7.97
C GLU A 2 51.71 5.94 8.03
N GLU A 3 51.11 5.94 9.23
CA GLU A 3 49.74 5.53 9.48
C GLU A 3 48.78 6.43 8.69
N CYS A 4 48.20 5.90 7.61
CA CYS A 4 47.07 6.52 6.95
C CYS A 4 45.85 6.46 7.88
N CYS A 5 45.38 7.62 8.34
CA CYS A 5 44.18 7.79 9.17
C CYS A 5 42.95 7.05 8.61
N GLU A 6 42.66 5.86 9.15
CA GLU A 6 41.36 5.23 8.99
C GLU A 6 40.31 5.98 9.84
N PRO A 7 39.11 6.28 9.32
CA PRO A 7 38.03 6.78 10.16
C PRO A 7 37.68 5.72 11.21
N LYS A 8 37.77 6.07 12.49
CA LYS A 8 37.33 5.20 13.60
C LYS A 8 35.87 4.80 13.35
N ARG A 9 35.63 3.52 13.03
CA ARG A 9 34.32 2.96 12.60
C ARG A 9 33.13 3.25 13.53
N ASN A 10 33.37 3.75 14.74
CA ASN A 10 32.35 3.99 15.77
C ASN A 10 31.86 5.45 15.88
N VAL A 11 32.36 6.39 15.07
CA VAL A 11 31.90 7.79 15.13
C VAL A 11 30.68 7.98 14.22
N LYS A 12 29.53 8.31 14.83
CA LYS A 12 28.33 8.71 14.10
C LYS A 12 28.46 10.16 13.64
N ALA A 13 28.18 10.44 12.37
CA ALA A 13 28.09 11.79 11.83
C ALA A 13 26.77 11.96 11.08
N PHE A 14 26.21 13.16 11.15
CA PHE A 14 24.93 13.50 10.53
C PHE A 14 25.16 14.50 9.40
N CYS A 15 24.48 14.26 8.28
CA CYS A 15 24.56 15.13 7.11
C CYS A 15 24.13 16.56 7.49
N PRO A 16 24.95 17.59 7.22
CA PRO A 16 24.61 18.96 7.61
C PRO A 16 23.37 19.49 6.90
N ASP A 17 23.04 18.96 5.71
CA ASP A 17 21.93 19.43 4.89
C ASP A 17 20.60 18.72 5.25
N CYS A 18 20.58 17.38 5.31
CA CYS A 18 19.34 16.61 5.56
C CYS A 18 19.22 16.02 6.97
N LYS A 19 20.21 16.21 7.84
CA LYS A 19 20.26 15.73 9.24
C LYS A 19 20.17 14.21 9.42
N LYS A 20 20.17 13.42 8.34
CA LYS A 20 20.23 11.95 8.40
C LYS A 20 21.66 11.47 8.65
N GLN A 21 21.80 10.31 9.30
CA GLN A 21 23.11 9.71 9.58
C GLN A 21 23.84 9.33 8.28
N GLY A 22 25.10 9.75 8.16
CA GLY A 22 25.97 9.36 7.06
C GLY A 22 26.72 8.05 7.33
N LYS A 23 27.26 7.44 6.27
CA LYS A 23 28.14 6.26 6.38
C LYS A 23 29.60 6.66 6.22
N PRO A 24 30.54 6.15 7.04
CA PRO A 24 31.95 6.49 6.88
C PRO A 24 32.46 6.05 5.50
N VAL A 25 33.29 6.89 4.88
CA VAL A 25 33.90 6.65 3.57
C VAL A 25 35.40 6.95 3.61
N GLN A 26 36.19 6.18 2.88
CA GLN A 26 37.65 6.35 2.88
C GLN A 26 38.06 7.52 1.98
N LYS A 27 39.17 8.17 2.35
CA LYS A 27 39.74 9.32 1.61
C LYS A 27 40.03 8.97 0.14
N ILE A 28 40.52 7.76 -0.13
CA ILE A 28 40.80 7.25 -1.48
C ILE A 28 39.57 7.28 -2.41
N THR A 29 38.36 7.08 -1.88
CA THR A 29 37.11 7.18 -2.64
C THR A 29 36.87 8.61 -3.11
N LEU A 30 37.08 9.59 -2.23
CA LEU A 30 36.92 11.00 -2.56
C LEU A 30 37.99 11.44 -3.57
N GLU A 31 39.25 11.08 -3.34
CA GLU A 31 40.38 11.42 -4.23
C GLU A 31 40.16 10.91 -5.65
N SER A 32 39.58 9.71 -5.78
CA SER A 32 39.29 9.11 -7.07
C SER A 32 38.11 9.80 -7.78
N LEU A 33 37.06 10.16 -7.04
CA LEU A 33 35.76 10.55 -7.61
C LEU A 33 35.50 12.05 -7.68
N LEU A 34 36.17 12.88 -6.88
CA LEU A 34 36.00 14.33 -6.93
C LEU A 34 36.70 14.92 -8.16
N LYS A 35 36.05 15.91 -8.80
CA LYS A 35 36.62 16.70 -9.90
C LYS A 35 37.86 17.48 -9.45
N ASP A 36 37.87 17.96 -8.21
CA ASP A 36 38.97 18.71 -7.59
C ASP A 36 39.42 18.05 -6.27
N PRO A 37 40.35 17.07 -6.32
CA PRO A 37 40.88 16.40 -5.13
C PRO A 37 41.68 17.33 -4.20
N GLY A 38 42.11 18.51 -4.67
CA GLY A 38 42.88 19.46 -3.86
C GLY A 38 42.07 20.06 -2.69
N LYS A 39 40.74 19.93 -2.72
CA LYS A 39 39.82 20.36 -1.67
C LYS A 39 39.69 19.37 -0.50
N ILE A 40 40.33 18.20 -0.60
CA ILE A 40 40.24 17.16 0.43
C ILE A 40 41.24 17.49 1.56
N GLY A 41 40.73 17.87 2.73
CA GLY A 41 41.53 18.05 3.95
C GLY A 41 41.90 16.75 4.66
N ASP A 42 42.67 16.87 5.75
CA ASP A 42 43.15 15.75 6.58
C ASP A 42 42.16 15.38 7.69
N GLN A 43 40.93 15.04 7.30
CA GLN A 43 39.85 14.67 8.20
C GLN A 43 39.07 13.45 7.69
N ALA A 44 38.28 12.84 8.57
CA ALA A 44 37.35 11.77 8.20
C ALA A 44 36.14 12.31 7.43
N TYR A 45 35.59 11.48 6.53
CA TYR A 45 34.44 11.82 5.70
C TYR A 45 33.32 10.79 5.80
N TRP A 46 32.10 11.25 5.55
CA TRP A 46 30.89 10.43 5.49
C TRP A 46 30.14 10.66 4.18
N PHE A 47 29.53 9.59 3.67
CA PHE A 47 28.63 9.57 2.53
C PHE A 47 27.17 9.74 3.00
N CYS A 48 26.44 10.65 2.37
CA CYS A 48 25.02 10.88 2.61
C CYS A 48 24.15 9.93 1.75
N MET A 49 23.46 8.99 2.41
CA MET A 49 22.60 7.99 1.78
C MET A 49 21.22 8.51 1.35
N THR A 50 20.86 9.74 1.74
CA THR A 50 19.54 10.31 1.44
C THR A 50 19.43 10.62 -0.05
N ARG A 51 18.39 10.08 -0.70
CA ARG A 51 18.14 10.20 -2.14
C ARG A 51 17.97 11.64 -2.59
N ASP A 52 17.10 12.39 -1.91
CA ASP A 52 16.72 13.76 -2.30
C ASP A 52 17.69 14.84 -1.76
N CYS A 53 18.81 14.42 -1.17
CA CYS A 53 19.84 15.32 -0.67
C CYS A 53 20.99 15.41 -1.67
N SER A 54 21.25 16.60 -2.22
CA SER A 54 22.33 16.82 -3.19
C SER A 54 23.74 16.64 -2.61
N LEU A 55 23.90 16.76 -1.28
CA LEU A 55 25.16 16.51 -0.60
C LEU A 55 25.55 15.04 -0.70
N VAL A 56 26.79 14.78 -1.13
CA VAL A 56 27.36 13.43 -1.30
C VAL A 56 28.32 13.12 -0.17
N TYR A 57 29.36 13.93 0.02
CA TYR A 57 30.34 13.74 1.08
C TYR A 57 30.39 14.93 2.03
N PHE A 58 30.66 14.67 3.31
CA PHE A 58 30.83 15.71 4.32
C PHE A 58 31.83 15.31 5.40
N SER A 59 32.53 16.29 6.00
CA SER A 59 33.38 16.11 7.17
C SER A 59 32.58 16.13 8.48
N LEU A 60 33.15 15.62 9.58
CA LEU A 60 32.47 15.49 10.88
C LEU A 60 31.93 16.84 11.42
N ASP A 61 32.73 17.89 11.26
CA ASP A 61 32.41 19.28 11.65
C ASP A 61 31.48 19.99 10.65
N GLY A 62 31.17 19.35 9.52
CA GLY A 62 30.31 19.89 8.47
C GLY A 62 30.91 21.04 7.67
N THR A 63 32.21 21.31 7.79
CA THR A 63 32.91 22.40 7.10
C THR A 63 33.21 22.07 5.63
N LEU A 64 33.68 20.86 5.35
CA LEU A 64 33.88 20.37 3.99
C LEU A 64 32.63 19.62 3.52
N ARG A 65 32.13 20.03 2.35
CA ARG A 65 30.91 19.54 1.73
C ARG A 65 31.14 19.36 0.24
N PHE A 66 30.73 18.21 -0.28
CA PHE A 66 30.85 17.88 -1.70
C PHE A 66 29.49 17.39 -2.20
N HIS A 67 28.93 18.09 -3.17
CA HIS A 67 27.62 17.82 -3.77
C HIS A 67 27.77 16.97 -5.03
N LYS A 68 26.63 16.53 -5.61
CA LYS A 68 26.59 15.73 -6.84
C LYS A 68 27.48 16.32 -7.94
N ASP A 69 27.43 17.64 -8.13
CA ASP A 69 28.14 18.33 -9.20
C ASP A 69 29.67 18.37 -9.01
N ASP A 70 30.16 18.06 -7.81
CA ASP A 70 31.60 17.98 -7.52
C ASP A 70 32.20 16.62 -7.94
N LEU A 71 31.39 15.63 -8.32
CA LEU A 71 31.85 14.28 -8.65
C LEU A 71 31.97 14.06 -10.17
N LYS A 72 32.93 13.23 -10.57
CA LYS A 72 33.18 12.79 -11.96
C LYS A 72 32.10 11.82 -12.48
N VAL A 73 31.31 11.23 -11.58
CA VAL A 73 30.31 10.20 -11.88
C VAL A 73 28.96 10.55 -11.26
N SER A 74 27.87 10.15 -11.91
CA SER A 74 26.53 10.23 -11.32
C SER A 74 26.41 9.32 -10.10
N VAL A 75 25.67 9.75 -9.08
CA VAL A 75 25.56 9.04 -7.81
C VAL A 75 24.24 8.30 -7.77
N GLY A 76 24.24 6.99 -8.05
CA GLY A 76 23.00 6.24 -8.34
C GLY A 76 21.90 6.35 -7.29
N ILE A 77 22.21 6.37 -5.99
CA ILE A 77 21.19 6.55 -4.95
C ILE A 77 20.52 7.93 -4.98
N LYS A 78 21.11 8.91 -5.67
CA LYS A 78 20.65 10.30 -5.83
C LYS A 78 20.11 10.59 -7.22
N GLU A 79 19.99 9.59 -8.09
CA GLU A 79 19.38 9.74 -9.42
C GLU A 79 17.92 9.25 -9.42
N THR A 80 17.08 9.97 -10.15
CA THR A 80 15.66 9.65 -10.37
C THR A 80 15.40 9.15 -11.79
N GLU A 81 16.25 9.54 -12.73
CA GLU A 81 16.17 9.20 -14.15
C GLU A 81 17.36 8.34 -14.59
N ASP A 82 17.18 7.57 -15.66
CA ASP A 82 18.23 6.74 -16.21
C ASP A 82 19.31 7.57 -16.93
N PRO A 83 20.59 7.16 -16.84
CA PRO A 83 21.07 5.95 -16.18
C PRO A 83 21.22 6.12 -14.67
N ILE A 84 20.71 5.15 -13.90
CA ILE A 84 20.92 5.03 -12.45
C ILE A 84 22.04 4.00 -12.20
N PRO A 85 23.31 4.40 -11.97
CA PRO A 85 24.41 3.46 -11.86
C PRO A 85 24.34 2.67 -10.55
N LEU A 86 24.57 1.36 -10.61
CA LEU A 86 24.53 0.46 -9.45
C LEU A 86 25.89 -0.21 -9.22
N CYS A 87 26.53 -0.73 -10.27
CA CYS A 87 27.89 -1.25 -10.25
C CYS A 87 28.79 -0.41 -11.15
N TYR A 88 29.63 0.41 -10.52
CA TYR A 88 30.56 1.29 -11.21
C TYR A 88 31.77 0.56 -11.82
N CYS A 89 32.14 -0.62 -11.31
CA CYS A 89 33.27 -1.38 -11.83
C CYS A 89 32.95 -2.05 -13.18
N PHE A 90 31.70 -2.51 -13.37
CA PHE A 90 31.31 -3.37 -14.50
C PHE A 90 30.13 -2.81 -15.31
N GLY A 91 29.77 -1.53 -15.08
CA GLY A 91 28.74 -0.84 -15.86
C GLY A 91 27.36 -1.48 -15.74
N TRP A 92 26.95 -1.89 -14.54
CA TRP A 92 25.55 -2.25 -14.30
C TRP A 92 24.78 -1.03 -13.79
N ASP A 93 23.73 -0.68 -14.50
CA ASP A 93 22.72 0.30 -14.11
C ASP A 93 21.34 -0.35 -13.94
N ARG A 94 20.40 0.40 -13.37
CA ARG A 94 19.04 -0.10 -13.13
C ARG A 94 18.34 -0.51 -14.42
N LYS A 95 18.45 0.28 -15.48
CA LYS A 95 17.79 0.05 -16.77
C LYS A 95 18.23 -1.28 -17.38
N ARG A 96 19.53 -1.56 -17.42
CA ARG A 96 20.09 -2.82 -17.94
C ARG A 96 19.55 -4.04 -17.21
N ILE A 97 19.45 -3.97 -15.87
CA ILE A 97 18.87 -5.06 -15.06
C ILE A 97 17.39 -5.25 -15.41
N GLN A 98 16.63 -4.16 -15.48
CA GLN A 98 15.20 -4.22 -15.79
C GLN A 98 14.92 -4.74 -17.20
N ASP A 99 15.70 -4.31 -18.19
CA ASP A 99 15.58 -4.76 -19.58
C ASP A 99 15.88 -6.26 -19.71
N GLU A 100 16.90 -6.76 -18.99
CA GLU A 100 17.24 -8.20 -18.96
C GLU A 100 16.11 -9.05 -18.35
N ILE A 101 15.52 -8.59 -17.24
CA ILE A 101 14.40 -9.27 -16.57
C ILE A 101 13.17 -9.29 -17.48
N LYS A 102 12.84 -8.17 -18.13
CA LYS A 102 11.71 -8.10 -19.07
C LYS A 102 11.87 -9.08 -20.24
N GLN A 103 13.09 -9.24 -20.76
CA GLN A 103 13.35 -10.09 -21.91
C GLN A 103 13.46 -11.59 -21.56
N THR A 104 14.02 -11.91 -20.39
CA THR A 104 14.43 -13.29 -20.06
C THR A 104 13.75 -13.88 -18.83
N GLY A 105 13.02 -13.07 -18.06
CA GLY A 105 12.44 -13.47 -16.77
C GLY A 105 13.46 -13.68 -15.66
N ARG A 106 14.73 -13.30 -15.85
CA ARG A 106 15.82 -13.44 -14.87
C ARG A 106 16.84 -12.30 -15.01
N SER A 107 17.76 -12.18 -14.06
CA SER A 107 18.93 -11.29 -14.20
C SER A 107 20.25 -12.01 -13.90
N THR A 108 21.29 -11.70 -14.69
CA THR A 108 22.66 -12.21 -14.51
C THR A 108 23.57 -11.25 -13.75
N ALA A 109 23.04 -10.10 -13.31
CA ALA A 109 23.84 -9.03 -12.71
C ALA A 109 24.60 -9.47 -11.44
N VAL A 110 23.90 -10.11 -10.49
CA VAL A 110 24.54 -10.57 -9.23
C VAL A 110 25.59 -11.65 -9.49
N GLU A 111 25.30 -12.61 -10.38
CA GLU A 111 26.21 -13.70 -10.72
C GLU A 111 27.49 -13.18 -11.40
N SER A 112 27.33 -12.35 -12.44
CA SER A 112 28.45 -11.78 -13.20
C SER A 112 29.35 -10.91 -12.33
N ILE A 113 28.77 -10.03 -11.49
CA ILE A 113 29.55 -9.20 -10.56
C ILE A 113 30.27 -10.08 -9.53
N THR A 114 29.61 -11.11 -8.99
CA THR A 114 30.23 -12.01 -8.00
C THR A 114 31.43 -12.74 -8.60
N LYS A 115 31.34 -13.15 -9.87
CA LYS A 115 32.45 -13.78 -10.59
C LYS A 115 33.64 -12.82 -10.73
N GLU A 116 33.41 -11.58 -11.15
CA GLU A 116 34.46 -10.58 -11.31
C GLU A 116 35.09 -10.15 -9.98
N VAL A 117 34.28 -10.04 -8.91
CA VAL A 117 34.77 -9.79 -7.55
C VAL A 117 35.68 -10.93 -7.08
N LYS A 118 35.29 -12.20 -7.30
CA LYS A 118 36.12 -13.36 -6.97
C LYS A 118 37.42 -13.43 -7.80
N ALA A 119 37.40 -12.90 -9.02
CA ALA A 119 38.58 -12.78 -9.87
C ALA A 119 39.52 -11.63 -9.46
N GLY A 120 39.15 -10.80 -8.49
CA GLY A 120 39.94 -9.66 -8.04
C GLY A 120 39.86 -8.43 -8.96
N ASN A 121 38.89 -8.39 -9.88
CA ASN A 121 38.77 -7.32 -10.88
C ASN A 121 37.98 -6.11 -10.38
N CYS A 122 37.49 -6.10 -9.14
CA CYS A 122 36.72 -4.99 -8.59
C CYS A 122 37.62 -3.90 -7.97
N PHE A 123 37.19 -2.64 -8.09
CA PHE A 123 37.88 -1.46 -7.55
C PHE A 123 36.86 -0.48 -6.92
N CYS A 124 35.92 -1.03 -6.15
CA CYS A 124 34.76 -0.31 -5.61
C CYS A 124 35.15 0.90 -4.75
N GLU A 125 36.26 0.81 -4.03
CA GLU A 125 36.81 1.87 -3.20
C GLU A 125 37.25 3.10 -4.01
N ARG A 126 37.47 2.96 -5.32
CA ARG A 126 37.86 4.05 -6.24
C ARG A 126 36.75 4.47 -7.20
N SER A 127 35.79 3.59 -7.49
CA SER A 127 34.75 3.85 -8.50
C SER A 127 33.34 4.02 -7.94
N ASN A 128 33.01 3.44 -6.78
CA ASN A 128 31.68 3.54 -6.18
C ASN A 128 31.64 4.71 -5.19
N PRO A 129 30.73 5.70 -5.33
CA PRO A 129 30.60 6.79 -4.38
C PRO A 129 30.35 6.36 -2.92
N GLN A 130 29.79 5.17 -2.68
CA GLN A 130 29.64 4.63 -1.32
C GLN A 130 30.94 4.05 -0.73
N GLY A 131 32.02 3.95 -1.53
CA GLY A 131 33.30 3.37 -1.14
C GLY A 131 33.24 1.89 -0.74
N THR A 132 32.13 1.20 -1.03
CA THR A 132 31.84 -0.19 -0.60
C THR A 132 31.32 -1.03 -1.76
N CYS A 133 31.22 -2.35 -1.56
CA CYS A 133 30.78 -3.27 -2.62
C CYS A 133 29.35 -2.96 -3.10
N CYS A 134 29.15 -2.95 -4.42
CA CYS A 134 27.88 -2.67 -5.07
C CYS A 134 26.83 -3.79 -4.96
N LEU A 135 27.23 -5.01 -4.58
CA LEU A 135 26.37 -6.21 -4.62
C LEU A 135 25.06 -6.03 -3.84
N GLY A 136 25.07 -5.30 -2.72
CA GLY A 136 23.84 -5.03 -1.97
C GLY A 136 22.82 -4.19 -2.77
N ASN A 137 23.28 -3.13 -3.44
CA ASN A 137 22.41 -2.28 -4.26
C ASN A 137 21.91 -3.03 -5.50
N VAL A 138 22.78 -3.81 -6.13
CA VAL A 138 22.43 -4.60 -7.32
C VAL A 138 21.42 -5.70 -6.97
N SER A 139 21.64 -6.42 -5.87
CA SER A 139 20.72 -7.47 -5.41
C SER A 139 19.33 -6.90 -5.13
N LYS A 140 19.26 -5.73 -4.48
CA LYS A 140 17.99 -5.04 -4.24
C LYS A 140 17.29 -4.65 -5.55
N ALA A 141 18.03 -4.10 -6.52
CA ALA A 141 17.47 -3.74 -7.83
C ALA A 141 16.95 -4.96 -8.62
N VAL A 142 17.65 -6.10 -8.57
CA VAL A 142 17.19 -7.35 -9.17
C VAL A 142 15.90 -7.84 -8.50
N GLN A 143 15.82 -7.83 -7.17
CA GLN A 143 14.62 -8.22 -6.43
C GLN A 143 13.41 -7.35 -6.79
N GLU A 144 13.59 -6.02 -6.84
CA GLU A 144 12.54 -5.08 -7.25
C GLU A 144 12.08 -5.33 -8.69
N GLY A 145 13.02 -5.51 -9.63
CA GLY A 145 12.69 -5.82 -11.03
C GLY A 145 11.93 -7.14 -11.20
N MET A 146 12.32 -8.18 -10.46
CA MET A 146 11.65 -9.49 -10.48
C MET A 146 10.23 -9.42 -9.91
N LYS A 147 10.02 -8.67 -8.82
CA LYS A 147 8.67 -8.46 -8.26
C LYS A 147 7.74 -7.80 -9.28
N ILE A 148 8.21 -6.74 -9.95
CA ILE A 148 7.42 -6.05 -10.99
C ILE A 148 7.10 -7.00 -12.14
N PHE A 149 8.08 -7.79 -12.61
CA PHE A 149 7.87 -8.75 -13.69
C PHE A 149 6.81 -9.81 -13.35
N ILE A 150 6.85 -10.37 -12.13
CA ILE A 150 5.88 -11.36 -11.66
C ILE A 150 4.46 -10.76 -11.59
N LEU A 151 4.32 -9.54 -11.07
CA LEU A 151 3.02 -8.84 -11.00
C LEU A 151 2.43 -8.60 -12.38
N VAL A 152 3.25 -8.16 -13.35
CA VAL A 152 2.80 -7.92 -14.74
C VAL A 152 2.43 -9.24 -15.44
N LEU A 153 3.21 -10.31 -15.21
CA LEU A 153 2.93 -11.64 -15.76
C LEU A 153 1.64 -12.23 -15.18
N ALA A 154 1.43 -12.10 -13.88
CA ALA A 154 0.20 -12.53 -13.21
C ALA A 154 -1.02 -11.76 -13.75
N ALA A 155 -0.91 -10.44 -13.89
CA ALA A 155 -1.97 -9.63 -14.48
C ALA A 155 -2.31 -10.08 -15.92
N THR A 156 -1.29 -10.29 -16.77
CA THR A 156 -1.49 -10.69 -18.17
C THR A 156 -2.05 -12.09 -18.37
N LEU A 157 -1.68 -13.06 -17.53
CA LEU A 157 -2.27 -14.41 -17.54
C LEU A 157 -3.75 -14.40 -17.15
N VAL A 158 -4.09 -13.52 -16.22
CA VAL A 158 -5.44 -13.35 -15.72
C VAL A 158 -6.34 -12.68 -16.79
N PHE A 159 -5.81 -11.79 -17.64
CA PHE A 159 -6.53 -11.20 -18.80
C PHE A 159 -7.03 -12.17 -19.89
N TYR A 160 -6.58 -13.44 -19.93
CA TYR A 160 -6.85 -14.35 -21.07
C TYR A 160 -8.00 -15.37 -20.87
N SER A 161 -8.67 -15.38 -19.72
CA SER A 161 -9.84 -16.24 -19.47
C SER A 161 -10.79 -15.53 -18.51
N ALA A 162 -11.94 -15.02 -18.96
CA ALA A 162 -13.22 -15.75 -18.96
C ALA A 162 -14.45 -14.84 -19.28
N PRO A 163 -15.67 -15.41 -19.30
CA PRO A 163 -16.89 -14.61 -19.22
C PRO A 163 -17.98 -15.11 -18.21
N ARG A 164 -18.75 -14.13 -17.68
CA ARG A 164 -20.10 -14.10 -17.02
C ARG A 164 -20.24 -14.75 -15.62
N VAL A 165 -20.88 -14.18 -14.61
CA VAL A 165 -21.96 -13.17 -14.45
C VAL A 165 -21.52 -12.20 -13.34
N PHE A 166 -21.76 -10.90 -13.51
CA PHE A 166 -21.43 -9.92 -12.49
C PHE A 166 -22.63 -9.72 -11.59
N ALA A 167 -22.45 -10.10 -10.34
CA ALA A 167 -23.29 -9.59 -9.30
C ALA A 167 -22.54 -8.45 -8.61
N HIS A 168 -23.25 -7.39 -8.27
CA HIS A 168 -22.62 -6.15 -7.84
C HIS A 168 -22.81 -5.99 -6.35
N GLU A 169 -21.72 -5.70 -5.65
CA GLU A 169 -21.80 -5.33 -4.24
C GLU A 169 -22.19 -3.84 -4.10
N PRO A 170 -22.92 -3.47 -3.03
CA PRO A 170 -23.04 -2.07 -2.62
C PRO A 170 -21.64 -1.46 -2.38
N VAL A 171 -21.55 -0.13 -2.40
CA VAL A 171 -20.28 0.61 -2.43
C VAL A 171 -19.62 0.69 -1.07
N PHE A 172 -20.37 0.97 0.00
CA PHE A 172 -19.81 1.16 1.35
C PHE A 172 -19.99 -0.07 2.27
N SER A 173 -20.65 -1.12 1.77
CA SER A 173 -21.02 -2.31 2.54
C SER A 173 -20.74 -3.60 1.78
N LEU A 174 -20.93 -4.75 2.43
CA LEU A 174 -20.65 -6.05 1.83
C LEU A 174 -21.94 -6.75 1.44
N GLY A 175 -22.12 -6.98 0.13
CA GLY A 175 -23.26 -7.70 -0.43
C GLY A 175 -23.13 -9.22 -0.26
N PRO A 176 -24.20 -10.00 -0.51
CA PRO A 176 -24.17 -11.46 -0.43
C PRO A 176 -23.44 -12.13 -1.60
N GLU A 177 -22.87 -11.32 -2.52
CA GLU A 177 -22.34 -11.80 -3.79
C GLU A 177 -21.07 -12.61 -3.69
N THR A 178 -21.03 -13.70 -4.44
CA THR A 178 -19.85 -14.53 -4.63
C THR A 178 -19.50 -14.58 -6.11
N ILE A 179 -18.20 -14.63 -6.40
CA ILE A 179 -17.71 -14.85 -7.77
C ILE A 179 -17.79 -16.33 -8.12
N TYR A 180 -18.06 -16.61 -9.40
CA TYR A 180 -18.22 -17.96 -9.92
C TYR A 180 -16.97 -18.83 -9.70
N LYS A 181 -17.14 -20.15 -9.71
CA LYS A 181 -16.05 -21.10 -9.44
C LYS A 181 -14.88 -20.92 -10.42
N GLY A 182 -13.67 -20.73 -9.88
CA GLY A 182 -12.45 -20.48 -10.64
C GLY A 182 -12.31 -19.04 -11.14
N GLY A 183 -13.31 -18.19 -10.92
CA GLY A 183 -13.28 -16.79 -11.30
C GLY A 183 -12.29 -16.00 -10.46
N VAL A 184 -11.66 -15.02 -11.11
CA VAL A 184 -10.74 -14.08 -10.48
C VAL A 184 -11.30 -12.68 -10.67
N GLY A 185 -11.40 -11.92 -9.57
CA GLY A 185 -11.73 -10.50 -9.59
C GLY A 185 -10.56 -9.69 -9.07
N VAL A 186 -10.30 -8.53 -9.66
CA VAL A 186 -9.37 -7.54 -9.11
C VAL A 186 -10.12 -6.25 -8.94
N GLU A 187 -9.98 -5.64 -7.78
CA GLU A 187 -10.54 -4.34 -7.48
C GLU A 187 -9.45 -3.39 -7.00
N VAL A 188 -9.49 -2.17 -7.53
CA VAL A 188 -8.69 -1.04 -7.04
C VAL A 188 -9.66 0.03 -6.58
N GLU A 189 -9.62 0.32 -5.30
CA GLU A 189 -10.52 1.26 -4.62
C GLU A 189 -9.69 2.39 -4.01
N GLY A 190 -10.15 3.63 -4.21
CA GLY A 190 -9.65 4.81 -3.53
C GLY A 190 -10.71 5.32 -2.56
N GLU A 191 -10.35 5.46 -1.30
CA GLU A 191 -11.21 5.93 -0.23
C GLU A 191 -10.66 7.24 0.35
N PHE A 192 -11.56 8.17 0.67
CA PHE A 192 -11.25 9.48 1.19
C PHE A 192 -12.16 9.82 2.35
N ASP A 193 -11.58 10.08 3.51
CA ASP A 193 -12.27 10.49 4.72
C ASP A 193 -11.75 11.85 5.19
N LYS A 194 -12.66 12.67 5.70
CA LYS A 194 -12.35 13.97 6.28
C LYS A 194 -13.12 14.15 7.59
N ALA A 195 -12.43 14.57 8.64
CA ALA A 195 -13.00 14.94 9.94
C ALA A 195 -12.28 16.21 10.43
N ASP A 196 -12.91 17.37 10.29
CA ASP A 196 -12.31 18.69 10.51
C ASP A 196 -10.89 18.89 9.90
N GLU A 197 -9.84 18.87 10.74
CA GLU A 197 -8.43 18.98 10.37
C GLU A 197 -7.77 17.65 9.95
N GLU A 198 -8.41 16.52 10.29
CA GLU A 198 -7.99 15.17 9.94
C GLU A 198 -8.44 14.78 8.53
N ARG A 199 -7.55 14.06 7.82
CA ARG A 199 -7.81 13.59 6.45
C ARG A 199 -7.12 12.26 6.23
N GLU A 200 -7.84 11.34 5.61
CA GLU A 200 -7.30 10.06 5.20
C GLU A 200 -7.60 9.81 3.72
N ALA A 201 -6.58 9.37 2.99
CA ALA A 201 -6.68 8.90 1.63
C ALA A 201 -6.04 7.51 1.55
N GLU A 202 -6.85 6.50 1.26
CA GLU A 202 -6.48 5.08 1.24
C GLU A 202 -6.62 4.53 -0.18
N MET A 203 -5.67 3.68 -0.58
CA MET A 203 -5.75 2.91 -1.81
C MET A 203 -5.77 1.41 -1.49
N ASN A 204 -6.84 0.78 -1.90
CA ASN A 204 -7.19 -0.61 -1.64
C ASN A 204 -7.01 -1.47 -2.87
N TYR A 205 -6.24 -2.54 -2.74
CA TYR A 205 -6.08 -3.55 -3.77
C TYR A 205 -6.74 -4.85 -3.28
N GLU A 206 -7.86 -5.23 -3.87
CA GLU A 206 -8.53 -6.50 -3.57
C GLU A 206 -8.32 -7.53 -4.68
N LEU A 207 -7.99 -8.76 -4.30
CA LEU A 207 -8.00 -9.93 -5.16
C LEU A 207 -9.09 -10.89 -4.69
N LEU A 208 -10.09 -11.12 -5.53
CA LEU A 208 -11.22 -12.01 -5.28
C LEU A 208 -11.00 -13.33 -6.04
N TYR A 209 -11.29 -14.45 -5.39
CA TYR A 209 -11.20 -15.78 -5.98
C TYR A 209 -12.41 -16.64 -5.62
N GLY A 210 -13.05 -17.22 -6.62
CA GLY A 210 -14.19 -18.12 -6.45
C GLY A 210 -13.73 -19.56 -6.21
N VAL A 211 -13.72 -20.01 -4.96
CA VAL A 211 -13.39 -21.40 -4.62
C VAL A 211 -14.49 -22.34 -5.13
N THR A 212 -15.75 -21.92 -4.94
CA THR A 212 -16.95 -22.56 -5.50
C THR A 212 -17.93 -21.47 -5.95
N GLU A 213 -19.05 -21.83 -6.55
CA GLU A 213 -20.12 -20.86 -6.88
C GLU A 213 -20.79 -20.22 -5.66
N ASN A 214 -20.55 -20.75 -4.45
CA ASN A 214 -21.11 -20.26 -3.20
C ASN A 214 -20.04 -19.84 -2.18
N LEU A 215 -18.76 -19.95 -2.52
CA LEU A 215 -17.65 -19.64 -1.61
C LEU A 215 -16.60 -18.84 -2.35
N SER A 216 -16.38 -17.60 -1.93
CA SER A 216 -15.30 -16.75 -2.41
C SER A 216 -14.32 -16.41 -1.28
N LEU A 217 -13.07 -16.19 -1.66
CA LEU A 217 -12.02 -15.65 -0.82
C LEU A 217 -11.56 -14.32 -1.42
N THR A 218 -11.35 -13.32 -0.57
CA THR A 218 -10.83 -12.01 -0.95
C THR A 218 -9.62 -11.68 -0.10
N VAL A 219 -8.52 -11.27 -0.73
CA VAL A 219 -7.39 -10.65 -0.05
C VAL A 219 -7.44 -9.16 -0.33
N LYS A 220 -7.55 -8.33 0.72
CA LYS A 220 -7.47 -6.87 0.65
C LYS A 220 -6.12 -6.41 1.17
N VAL A 221 -5.41 -5.61 0.37
CA VAL A 221 -4.13 -5.00 0.71
C VAL A 221 -4.32 -3.47 0.75
N PRO A 222 -4.58 -2.90 1.94
CA PRO A 222 -4.79 -1.47 2.10
C PRO A 222 -3.47 -0.70 2.17
N HIS A 223 -3.44 0.49 1.56
CA HIS A 223 -2.30 1.40 1.59
C HIS A 223 -2.76 2.82 1.89
N LEU A 224 -2.39 3.33 3.06
CA LEU A 224 -2.58 4.72 3.43
C LEU A 224 -1.65 5.59 2.56
N ILE A 225 -2.23 6.36 1.65
CA ILE A 225 -1.48 7.29 0.79
C ILE A 225 -1.14 8.55 1.57
N GLU A 226 -2.11 9.04 2.33
CA GLU A 226 -1.98 10.20 3.20
C GLU A 226 -2.94 10.02 4.37
N GLY A 227 -2.41 9.92 5.59
CA GLY A 227 -3.17 10.11 6.82
C GLY A 227 -2.62 11.32 7.54
N LYS A 228 -3.48 12.29 7.82
CA LYS A 228 -3.18 13.50 8.56
C LYS A 228 -4.02 13.51 9.83
N GLU A 229 -3.35 13.58 10.96
CA GLU A 229 -3.95 13.70 12.30
C GLU A 229 -3.21 14.83 13.00
N ASP A 230 -3.92 15.90 13.40
CA ASP A 230 -3.34 17.16 13.86
C ASP A 230 -2.22 17.71 12.93
N ALA A 231 -1.01 17.85 13.48
CA ALA A 231 0.22 18.26 12.81
C ALA A 231 1.04 17.09 12.24
N SER A 232 0.60 15.85 12.45
CA SER A 232 1.31 14.64 12.04
C SER A 232 0.80 14.13 10.69
N THR A 233 1.69 13.49 9.93
CA THR A 233 1.33 12.82 8.68
C THR A 233 1.97 11.44 8.61
N ALA A 234 1.23 10.47 8.07
CA ALA A 234 1.70 9.12 7.83
C ALA A 234 1.26 8.63 6.45
N ASN A 235 1.99 7.64 5.96
CA ASN A 235 1.61 6.82 4.80
C ASN A 235 2.19 5.42 4.99
N GLY A 236 1.69 4.46 4.21
CA GLY A 236 2.29 3.15 4.09
C GLY A 236 1.27 2.03 4.05
N LEU A 237 1.79 0.80 4.08
CA LEU A 237 0.97 -0.40 4.12
C LEU A 237 0.20 -0.47 5.44
N GLU A 238 -1.07 -0.81 5.34
CA GLU A 238 -1.92 -1.07 6.48
C GLU A 238 -2.09 -2.58 6.73
N ASP A 239 -2.96 -2.94 7.64
CA ASP A 239 -3.25 -4.34 8.01
C ASP A 239 -4.00 -5.08 6.89
N ILE A 240 -3.32 -6.06 6.29
CA ILE A 240 -3.84 -6.93 5.23
C ILE A 240 -5.02 -7.74 5.76
N THR A 241 -6.07 -7.88 4.96
CA THR A 241 -7.26 -8.66 5.33
C THR A 241 -7.46 -9.87 4.41
N LEU A 242 -7.74 -11.03 5.00
CA LEU A 242 -8.29 -12.20 4.29
C LEU A 242 -9.76 -12.36 4.67
N ARG A 243 -10.65 -12.31 3.68
CA ARG A 243 -12.10 -12.39 3.85
C ARG A 243 -12.66 -13.58 3.09
N GLY A 244 -13.35 -14.48 3.78
CA GLY A 244 -14.16 -15.54 3.19
C GLY A 244 -15.63 -15.14 3.19
N LYS A 245 -16.35 -15.46 2.11
CA LYS A 245 -17.78 -15.24 1.99
C LYS A 245 -18.47 -16.50 1.49
N TYR A 246 -19.43 -16.99 2.26
CA TYR A 246 -20.19 -18.20 1.95
C TYR A 246 -21.68 -17.87 1.76
N GLN A 247 -22.14 -17.93 0.50
CA GLN A 247 -23.53 -17.75 0.12
C GLN A 247 -24.32 -19.03 0.41
N PHE A 248 -25.04 -19.03 1.53
CA PHE A 248 -25.80 -20.20 1.98
C PHE A 248 -27.25 -20.23 1.46
N PHE A 249 -27.74 -19.11 0.92
CA PHE A 249 -29.08 -19.02 0.34
C PHE A 249 -29.03 -18.27 -1.00
N ARG A 250 -29.72 -18.83 -1.98
CA ARG A 250 -30.00 -18.19 -3.27
C ARG A 250 -31.35 -18.67 -3.78
N LYS A 251 -32.18 -17.73 -4.21
CA LYS A 251 -33.46 -18.01 -4.86
C LYS A 251 -33.61 -17.15 -6.10
N ASP A 252 -33.69 -17.82 -7.25
CA ASP A 252 -33.88 -17.16 -8.54
C ASP A 252 -35.38 -17.14 -8.86
N THR A 253 -35.88 -15.96 -9.21
CA THR A 253 -37.26 -15.74 -9.70
C THR A 253 -37.21 -14.99 -11.03
N LEU A 254 -38.37 -14.83 -11.69
CA LEU A 254 -38.39 -14.14 -12.98
C LEU A 254 -37.99 -12.67 -12.80
N GLY A 255 -36.79 -12.32 -13.26
CA GLY A 255 -36.28 -10.95 -13.21
C GLY A 255 -35.81 -10.49 -11.84
N ALA A 256 -35.68 -11.40 -10.85
CA ALA A 256 -35.13 -11.06 -9.55
C ALA A 256 -34.41 -12.23 -8.89
N GLN A 257 -33.50 -11.90 -7.98
CA GLN A 257 -32.66 -12.84 -7.27
C GLN A 257 -32.55 -12.41 -5.80
N ASP A 258 -32.84 -13.34 -4.89
CA ASP A 258 -32.68 -13.16 -3.46
C ASP A 258 -31.49 -13.99 -2.97
N LYS A 259 -30.62 -13.41 -2.15
CA LYS A 259 -29.41 -14.07 -1.63
C LYS A 259 -29.18 -13.78 -0.16
N ALA A 260 -28.48 -14.70 0.51
CA ALA A 260 -27.89 -14.46 1.82
C ALA A 260 -26.53 -15.13 1.96
N ALA A 261 -25.61 -14.48 2.67
CA ALA A 261 -24.27 -14.98 2.88
C ALA A 261 -23.73 -14.70 4.29
N PHE A 262 -22.89 -15.61 4.77
CA PHE A 262 -22.01 -15.39 5.91
C PHE A 262 -20.68 -14.81 5.43
N ILE A 263 -20.12 -13.90 6.22
CA ILE A 263 -18.81 -13.30 6.00
C ILE A 263 -17.95 -13.61 7.22
N TYR A 264 -16.72 -14.07 6.97
CA TYR A 264 -15.68 -14.16 7.98
C TYR A 264 -14.42 -13.48 7.45
N GLY A 265 -13.82 -12.59 8.24
CA GLY A 265 -12.59 -11.89 7.90
C GLY A 265 -11.55 -12.02 9.00
N MET A 266 -10.29 -12.04 8.59
CA MET A 266 -9.13 -11.92 9.46
C MET A 266 -8.30 -10.74 8.98
N LYS A 267 -8.04 -9.78 9.86
CA LYS A 267 -7.19 -8.62 9.60
C LYS A 267 -5.86 -8.84 10.33
N PHE A 268 -4.78 -8.97 9.58
CA PHE A 268 -3.46 -9.33 10.09
C PHE A 268 -2.67 -8.07 10.47
N PRO A 269 -1.87 -8.11 11.56
CA PRO A 269 -1.09 -6.97 12.04
C PRO A 269 0.17 -6.75 11.17
N THR A 270 -0.04 -6.22 9.97
CA THR A 270 1.02 -5.95 8.98
C THR A 270 1.35 -4.46 8.85
N GLY A 271 0.43 -3.59 9.29
CA GLY A 271 0.64 -2.16 9.42
C GLY A 271 1.52 -1.82 10.62
N SER A 272 1.93 -0.56 10.68
CA SER A 272 2.82 -0.04 11.72
C SER A 272 2.04 0.69 12.81
N GLU A 273 2.23 0.29 14.07
CA GLU A 273 1.76 1.01 15.27
C GLU A 273 2.62 2.24 15.62
N ASP A 274 3.89 2.23 15.21
CA ASP A 274 4.85 3.30 15.52
C ASP A 274 4.61 4.62 14.75
N LYS A 275 3.70 4.62 13.77
CA LYS A 275 3.37 5.79 12.96
C LYS A 275 2.28 6.63 13.63
N ARG A 276 2.23 7.91 13.27
CA ARG A 276 1.19 8.87 13.71
C ARG A 276 0.64 9.61 12.47
N PRO A 277 -0.60 9.34 12.03
CA PRO A 277 -1.51 8.30 12.52
C PRO A 277 -0.96 6.88 12.33
N ALA A 278 -1.44 5.93 13.14
CA ALA A 278 -1.03 4.53 13.07
C ALA A 278 -1.63 3.85 11.84
N THR A 279 -0.82 3.06 11.13
CA THR A 279 -1.26 2.32 9.92
C THR A 279 -1.72 0.89 10.22
N GLY A 280 -1.57 0.43 11.47
CA GLY A 280 -2.04 -0.88 11.90
C GLY A 280 -2.39 -0.87 13.37
N SER A 281 -3.21 -1.83 13.80
CA SER A 281 -3.60 -1.98 15.22
C SER A 281 -2.65 -2.86 16.02
N GLY A 282 -1.74 -3.59 15.37
CA GLY A 282 -0.86 -4.55 16.05
C GLY A 282 -1.55 -5.86 16.45
N SER A 283 -2.85 -5.98 16.21
CA SER A 283 -3.69 -7.12 16.60
C SER A 283 -4.16 -7.96 15.40
N LEU A 284 -4.50 -9.23 15.65
CA LEU A 284 -5.17 -10.09 14.68
C LEU A 284 -6.69 -9.96 14.86
N ASP A 285 -7.34 -9.11 14.09
CA ASP A 285 -8.77 -8.84 14.30
C ASP A 285 -9.65 -9.79 13.47
N HIS A 286 -10.86 -10.06 13.97
CA HIS A 286 -11.80 -10.98 13.35
C HIS A 286 -13.10 -10.27 12.99
N LEU A 287 -13.48 -10.32 11.72
CA LEU A 287 -14.75 -9.82 11.22
C LEU A 287 -15.74 -10.97 11.08
N PHE A 288 -16.94 -10.82 11.63
CA PHE A 288 -18.07 -11.72 11.41
C PHE A 288 -19.19 -10.92 10.77
N GLY A 289 -19.87 -11.47 9.77
CA GLY A 289 -20.94 -10.76 9.09
C GLY A 289 -22.03 -11.66 8.56
N LEU A 290 -23.22 -11.08 8.47
CA LEU A 290 -24.38 -11.62 7.79
C LEU A 290 -24.87 -10.55 6.81
N THR A 291 -25.18 -10.97 5.59
CA THR A 291 -25.68 -10.07 4.55
C THR A 291 -26.80 -10.74 3.77
N VAL A 292 -27.79 -9.95 3.39
CA VAL A 292 -28.91 -10.35 2.53
C VAL A 292 -29.08 -9.32 1.42
N GLY A 293 -29.52 -9.80 0.25
CA GLY A 293 -29.69 -8.96 -0.93
C GLY A 293 -30.89 -9.40 -1.76
N HIS A 294 -31.61 -8.42 -2.30
CA HIS A 294 -32.62 -8.56 -3.32
C HIS A 294 -32.19 -7.74 -4.53
N GLU A 295 -31.99 -8.40 -5.66
CA GLU A 295 -31.59 -7.76 -6.91
C GLU A 295 -32.62 -8.10 -7.98
N SER A 296 -33.37 -7.10 -8.45
CA SER A 296 -34.30 -7.26 -9.57
C SER A 296 -33.82 -6.53 -10.81
N THR A 297 -34.60 -6.61 -11.89
CA THR A 297 -34.31 -5.86 -13.12
C THR A 297 -34.30 -4.35 -12.90
N THR A 298 -34.98 -3.82 -11.89
CA THR A 298 -35.15 -2.37 -11.68
C THR A 298 -34.88 -1.89 -10.26
N LEU A 299 -35.06 -2.73 -9.25
CA LEU A 299 -34.92 -2.40 -7.84
C LEU A 299 -33.91 -3.32 -7.15
N TYR A 300 -33.13 -2.72 -6.27
CA TYR A 300 -32.05 -3.34 -5.53
C TYR A 300 -32.22 -3.04 -4.04
N GLY A 301 -31.92 -4.00 -3.19
CA GLY A 301 -31.92 -3.83 -1.75
C GLY A 301 -30.88 -4.72 -1.09
N PHE A 302 -30.04 -4.15 -0.22
CA PHE A 302 -29.04 -4.88 0.53
C PHE A 302 -29.09 -4.49 2.00
N LEU A 303 -28.89 -5.46 2.88
CA LEU A 303 -28.79 -5.27 4.31
C LEU A 303 -27.62 -6.12 4.84
N SER A 304 -26.68 -5.49 5.54
CA SER A 304 -25.60 -6.20 6.21
C SER A 304 -25.47 -5.82 7.68
N ALA A 305 -25.15 -6.81 8.51
CA ALA A 305 -24.74 -6.61 9.90
C ALA A 305 -23.39 -7.29 10.10
N ARG A 306 -22.43 -6.55 10.66
CA ARG A 306 -21.05 -6.98 10.82
C ARG A 306 -20.57 -6.67 12.25
N TYR A 307 -19.76 -7.54 12.80
CA TYR A 307 -19.11 -7.37 14.09
C TYR A 307 -17.61 -7.59 13.91
N LEU A 308 -16.83 -6.58 14.25
CA LEU A 308 -15.38 -6.61 14.22
C LEU A 308 -14.87 -6.76 15.65
N LEU A 309 -14.43 -7.97 15.97
CA LEU A 309 -13.77 -8.33 17.21
C LEU A 309 -12.31 -7.86 17.12
N ARG A 310 -11.94 -6.91 17.97
CA ARG A 310 -10.56 -6.42 18.10
C ARG A 310 -9.83 -7.29 19.11
N THR A 311 -8.78 -7.98 18.69
CA THR A 311 -7.99 -8.79 19.63
C THR A 311 -6.92 -7.96 20.32
N GLN A 312 -6.46 -8.44 21.47
CA GLN A 312 -5.52 -7.72 22.31
C GLN A 312 -4.11 -7.76 21.72
N SER A 313 -3.42 -6.61 21.72
CA SER A 313 -2.00 -6.51 21.43
C SER A 313 -1.40 -5.36 22.23
N GLY A 314 -0.33 -5.64 22.99
CA GLY A 314 0.36 -4.61 23.76
C GLY A 314 -0.47 -4.03 24.92
N THR A 315 -0.32 -2.72 25.14
CA THR A 315 -0.93 -1.98 26.28
C THR A 315 -2.13 -1.12 25.86
N HIS A 316 -2.45 -1.06 24.57
CA HIS A 316 -3.55 -0.26 24.03
C HIS A 316 -4.44 -1.16 23.17
N GLU A 317 -5.67 -1.36 23.62
CA GLU A 317 -6.64 -2.24 23.00
C GLU A 317 -7.78 -1.40 22.42
N LYS A 318 -8.02 -1.54 21.11
CA LYS A 318 -9.15 -0.87 20.46
C LYS A 318 -10.45 -1.58 20.81
N GLY A 319 -11.53 -0.82 20.99
CA GLY A 319 -12.85 -1.37 21.22
C GLY A 319 -13.41 -2.11 20.00
N ASP A 320 -14.18 -3.17 20.24
CA ASP A 320 -14.96 -3.85 19.21
C ASP A 320 -15.88 -2.90 18.44
N GLN A 321 -16.18 -3.26 17.20
CA GLN A 321 -17.09 -2.46 16.36
C GLN A 321 -18.28 -3.28 15.87
N VAL A 322 -19.44 -2.62 15.79
CA VAL A 322 -20.64 -3.16 15.13
C VAL A 322 -20.96 -2.25 13.96
N LEU A 323 -21.10 -2.82 12.77
CA LEU A 323 -21.48 -2.12 11.56
C LEU A 323 -22.82 -2.66 11.06
N ALA A 324 -23.74 -1.77 10.70
CA ALA A 324 -24.99 -2.14 10.05
C ALA A 324 -25.24 -1.24 8.85
N ASP A 325 -25.56 -1.83 7.69
CA ASP A 325 -25.67 -1.08 6.44
C ASP A 325 -26.97 -1.42 5.72
N LEU A 326 -27.61 -0.40 5.14
CA LEU A 326 -28.80 -0.52 4.31
C LEU A 326 -28.59 0.24 3.01
N ALA A 327 -28.63 -0.48 1.89
CA ALA A 327 -28.56 0.08 0.55
C ALA A 327 -29.86 -0.17 -0.20
N VAL A 328 -30.41 0.85 -0.84
CA VAL A 328 -31.55 0.73 -1.76
C VAL A 328 -31.16 1.33 -3.09
N GLY A 329 -31.32 0.57 -4.17
CA GLY A 329 -30.91 0.97 -5.50
C GLY A 329 -32.03 0.90 -6.53
N PHE A 330 -31.86 1.67 -7.59
CA PHE A 330 -32.72 1.64 -8.75
C PHE A 330 -31.88 1.66 -10.04
N ARG A 331 -32.28 0.84 -11.02
CA ARG A 331 -31.74 0.85 -12.37
C ARG A 331 -32.65 1.72 -13.25
N PRO A 332 -32.22 2.92 -13.68
CA PRO A 332 -33.11 3.85 -14.38
C PRO A 332 -33.43 3.41 -15.82
N TRP A 333 -32.52 2.67 -16.46
CA TRP A 333 -32.69 2.21 -17.85
C TRP A 333 -32.47 0.71 -17.97
N LEU A 334 -33.46 0.02 -18.54
CA LEU A 334 -33.29 -1.36 -18.97
C LEU A 334 -32.54 -1.37 -20.30
N ARG A 335 -31.39 -2.03 -20.32
CA ARG A 335 -30.48 -2.05 -21.46
C ARG A 335 -30.15 -3.49 -21.85
N PRO A 336 -29.86 -3.76 -23.14
CA PRO A 336 -29.41 -5.09 -23.55
C PRO A 336 -28.15 -5.50 -22.79
N TYR A 337 -28.03 -6.79 -22.46
CA TYR A 337 -26.96 -7.34 -21.62
C TYR A 337 -25.52 -6.94 -22.01
N LYS A 338 -25.25 -6.71 -23.30
CA LYS A 338 -23.90 -6.36 -23.79
C LYS A 338 -23.58 -4.86 -23.76
N SER A 339 -24.56 -4.02 -23.45
CA SER A 339 -24.35 -2.58 -23.33
C SER A 339 -23.98 -2.20 -21.90
N TRP A 340 -23.60 -0.94 -21.71
CA TRP A 340 -23.37 -0.41 -20.36
C TRP A 340 -24.66 -0.47 -19.53
N ASP A 341 -24.49 -0.64 -18.22
CA ASP A 341 -25.54 -0.64 -17.21
C ASP A 341 -25.21 0.39 -16.12
N LEU A 342 -26.26 0.97 -15.52
CA LEU A 342 -26.13 1.95 -14.45
C LEU A 342 -27.18 1.66 -13.38
N VAL A 343 -26.70 1.44 -12.15
CA VAL A 343 -27.53 1.37 -10.95
C VAL A 343 -27.15 2.55 -10.07
N LEU A 344 -28.15 3.28 -9.61
CA LEU A 344 -27.99 4.35 -8.64
C LEU A 344 -28.50 3.85 -7.30
N LEU A 345 -27.75 4.06 -6.22
CA LEU A 345 -28.16 3.64 -4.89
C LEU A 345 -28.12 4.79 -3.89
N TRP A 346 -28.84 4.57 -2.82
CA TRP A 346 -28.75 5.35 -1.60
C TRP A 346 -28.31 4.41 -0.48
N GLU A 347 -27.16 4.69 0.14
CA GLU A 347 -26.54 3.81 1.13
C GLU A 347 -26.48 4.51 2.48
N ASN A 348 -26.89 3.78 3.52
CA ASN A 348 -26.81 4.19 4.91
C ASN A 348 -25.90 3.23 5.66
N SER A 349 -24.99 3.77 6.46
CA SER A 349 -24.03 3.01 7.25
C SER A 349 -24.09 3.46 8.69
N TYR A 350 -24.33 2.53 9.61
CA TYR A 350 -24.25 2.73 11.05
C TYR A 350 -22.98 2.08 11.57
N LEU A 351 -22.21 2.83 12.36
CA LEU A 351 -21.03 2.34 13.07
C LEU A 351 -21.21 2.59 14.56
N PHE A 352 -20.99 1.54 15.34
CA PHE A 352 -20.78 1.64 16.78
C PHE A 352 -19.36 1.18 17.09
N SER A 353 -18.62 2.00 17.83
CA SER A 353 -17.30 1.69 18.36
C SER A 353 -17.39 1.58 19.88
N ALA A 354 -17.02 0.43 20.44
CA ALA A 354 -16.91 0.23 21.87
C ALA A 354 -15.76 1.07 22.46
N LYS A 355 -15.62 1.06 23.79
CA LYS A 355 -14.52 1.78 24.44
C LYS A 355 -13.21 1.05 24.23
N ASP A 356 -12.18 1.79 23.88
CA ASP A 356 -10.78 1.39 23.97
C ASP A 356 -10.36 1.18 25.43
N GLU A 357 -9.29 0.43 25.61
CA GLU A 357 -8.71 0.04 26.89
C GLU A 357 -7.20 0.29 26.87
N VAL A 358 -6.66 0.89 27.93
CA VAL A 358 -5.22 1.12 28.11
C VAL A 358 -4.82 0.57 29.47
N ASP A 359 -3.87 -0.37 29.51
CA ASP A 359 -3.45 -1.06 30.75
C ASP A 359 -4.64 -1.61 31.56
N ASP A 360 -5.56 -2.32 30.90
CA ASP A 360 -6.81 -2.85 31.48
C ASP A 360 -7.78 -1.78 32.04
N LEU A 361 -7.57 -0.50 31.69
CA LEU A 361 -8.43 0.61 32.07
C LEU A 361 -9.19 1.14 30.84
N LYS A 362 -10.51 1.03 30.87
CA LYS A 362 -11.37 1.57 29.82
C LYS A 362 -11.20 3.07 29.71
N VAL A 363 -10.80 3.52 28.53
CA VAL A 363 -10.71 4.93 28.18
C VAL A 363 -12.14 5.48 28.15
N ALA A 364 -12.43 6.44 29.03
CA ALA A 364 -13.80 6.91 29.21
C ALA A 364 -14.37 7.50 27.90
N ASN A 365 -13.49 8.11 27.09
CA ASN A 365 -13.82 8.97 25.98
C ASN A 365 -13.58 8.37 24.58
N SER A 366 -13.60 7.04 24.43
CA SER A 366 -13.27 6.36 23.15
C SER A 366 -14.46 5.71 22.45
N ARG A 367 -15.64 5.67 23.08
CA ARG A 367 -16.86 5.11 22.46
C ARG A 367 -17.41 6.08 21.42
N GLY A 368 -17.93 5.56 20.31
CA GLY A 368 -18.59 6.38 19.29
C GLY A 368 -19.80 5.70 18.66
N HIS A 369 -20.74 6.52 18.22
CA HIS A 369 -21.80 6.11 17.31
C HIS A 369 -21.85 7.07 16.12
N GLU A 370 -21.99 6.52 14.91
CA GLU A 370 -22.07 7.29 13.68
C GLU A 370 -23.14 6.70 12.77
N ILE A 371 -23.92 7.56 12.12
CA ILE A 371 -24.81 7.21 11.01
C ILE A 371 -24.40 8.08 9.83
N LEU A 372 -23.95 7.44 8.76
CA LEU A 372 -23.60 8.05 7.48
C LEU A 372 -24.66 7.71 6.44
N SER A 373 -24.90 8.62 5.51
CA SER A 373 -25.88 8.41 4.43
C SER A 373 -25.48 9.18 3.18
N GLY A 374 -25.72 8.59 2.01
CA GLY A 374 -25.52 9.34 0.77
C GLY A 374 -25.70 8.52 -0.52
N PRO A 375 -25.60 9.23 -1.66
CA PRO A 375 -25.78 8.63 -2.97
C PRO A 375 -24.54 7.87 -3.45
N THR A 376 -24.78 6.74 -4.12
CA THR A 376 -23.75 5.93 -4.75
C THR A 376 -24.19 5.49 -6.15
N PHE A 377 -23.25 5.04 -6.97
CA PHE A 377 -23.52 4.50 -8.30
C PHE A 377 -22.68 3.27 -8.58
N LEU A 378 -23.22 2.41 -9.44
CA LEU A 378 -22.55 1.28 -10.05
C LEU A 378 -22.71 1.43 -11.56
N TRP A 379 -21.63 1.64 -12.27
CA TRP A 379 -21.59 1.69 -13.73
C TRP A 379 -20.79 0.50 -14.26
N SER A 380 -21.43 -0.39 -15.01
CA SER A 380 -20.77 -1.57 -15.54
C SER A 380 -20.81 -1.66 -17.06
N ILE A 381 -19.77 -2.24 -17.63
CA ILE A 381 -19.72 -2.65 -19.03
C ILE A 381 -18.95 -3.95 -19.16
N ARG A 382 -19.65 -5.01 -19.58
CA ARG A 382 -19.10 -6.38 -19.71
C ARG A 382 -18.46 -6.84 -18.40
N ASN A 383 -17.12 -6.78 -18.34
CA ASN A 383 -16.30 -7.31 -17.26
C ASN A 383 -15.75 -6.22 -16.32
N LEU A 384 -16.01 -4.96 -16.65
CA LEU A 384 -15.57 -3.81 -15.88
C LEU A 384 -16.74 -3.20 -15.14
N MET A 385 -16.52 -2.88 -13.87
CA MET A 385 -17.40 -2.09 -13.02
C MET A 385 -16.62 -0.87 -12.52
N ILE A 386 -17.26 0.30 -12.56
CA ILE A 386 -16.83 1.49 -11.84
C ILE A 386 -17.93 1.80 -10.84
N LYS A 387 -17.55 1.85 -9.56
CA LYS A 387 -18.45 2.19 -8.48
C LYS A 387 -17.92 3.40 -7.72
N GLY A 388 -18.82 4.16 -7.13
CA GLY A 388 -18.41 5.27 -6.30
C GLY A 388 -19.56 5.95 -5.61
N GLY A 389 -19.24 6.79 -4.65
CA GLY A 389 -20.23 7.47 -3.84
C GLY A 389 -19.62 8.41 -2.83
N ILE A 390 -20.49 9.16 -2.17
CA ILE A 390 -20.14 10.03 -1.05
C ILE A 390 -21.23 9.90 0.02
N GLN A 391 -20.82 9.75 1.26
CA GLN A 391 -21.70 9.76 2.42
C GLN A 391 -21.38 10.94 3.32
N PHE A 392 -22.42 11.48 3.94
CA PHE A 392 -22.36 12.54 4.92
C PHE A 392 -22.91 12.03 6.26
N PRO A 393 -22.43 12.56 7.39
CA PRO A 393 -23.02 12.25 8.68
C PRO A 393 -24.47 12.74 8.76
N LEU A 394 -25.38 11.84 9.11
CA LEU A 394 -26.72 12.20 9.58
C LEU A 394 -26.76 12.38 11.09
N TRP A 395 -25.91 11.63 11.81
CA TRP A 395 -25.82 11.70 13.26
C TRP A 395 -24.47 11.16 13.74
N GLN A 396 -23.85 11.85 14.70
CA GLN A 396 -22.61 11.45 15.34
C GLN A 396 -22.71 11.70 16.84
N ASN A 397 -22.23 10.75 17.64
CA ASN A 397 -22.10 10.86 19.08
C ASN A 397 -20.82 10.15 19.51
N LEU A 398 -19.71 10.85 19.33
CA LEU A 398 -18.36 10.44 19.71
C LEU A 398 -18.18 10.90 21.15
N GLN A 399 -18.15 9.97 22.11
CA GLN A 399 -18.18 10.28 23.54
C GLN A 399 -16.81 10.79 24.04
N GLY A 400 -16.13 11.67 23.30
CA GLY A 400 -14.78 12.14 23.58
C GLY A 400 -14.33 13.31 22.71
N ASP A 401 -13.02 13.48 22.59
CA ASP A 401 -12.38 14.56 21.84
C ASP A 401 -12.05 14.13 20.39
N GLN A 402 -12.67 13.07 19.87
CA GLN A 402 -12.51 12.66 18.47
C GLN A 402 -13.18 13.67 17.54
N GLU A 403 -12.54 13.94 16.41
CA GLU A 403 -13.11 14.82 15.40
C GLU A 403 -14.34 14.20 14.73
N GLU A 404 -15.39 15.01 14.58
CA GLU A 404 -16.60 14.60 13.87
C GLU A 404 -16.32 14.50 12.36
N ARG A 405 -16.76 13.40 11.74
CA ARG A 405 -16.56 13.17 10.31
C ARG A 405 -17.37 14.18 9.49
N ASP A 406 -16.75 14.83 8.52
CA ASP A 406 -17.39 15.74 7.57
C ASP A 406 -18.04 14.96 6.42
N PHE A 407 -17.29 14.04 5.82
CA PHE A 407 -17.74 13.15 4.76
C PHE A 407 -16.81 11.96 4.58
N ARG A 408 -17.32 10.94 3.90
CA ARG A 408 -16.57 9.80 3.38
C ARG A 408 -16.89 9.62 1.90
N ALA A 409 -15.88 9.46 1.05
CA ALA A 409 -16.05 9.25 -0.38
C ALA A 409 -15.23 8.06 -0.87
N LEU A 410 -15.75 7.37 -1.90
CA LEU A 410 -15.13 6.17 -2.43
C LEU A 410 -15.29 6.15 -3.95
N ILE A 411 -14.24 5.72 -4.66
CA ILE A 411 -14.26 5.40 -6.08
C ILE A 411 -13.49 4.10 -6.30
N ALA A 412 -14.06 3.13 -7.01
CA ALA A 412 -13.41 1.87 -7.27
C ALA A 412 -13.62 1.41 -8.71
N ALA A 413 -12.62 0.71 -9.23
CA ALA A 413 -12.66 -0.01 -10.49
C ALA A 413 -12.46 -1.50 -10.22
N GLU A 414 -13.44 -2.30 -10.60
CA GLU A 414 -13.46 -3.74 -10.39
C GLU A 414 -13.54 -4.44 -11.75
N TYR A 415 -12.66 -5.42 -11.95
CA TYR A 415 -12.61 -6.22 -13.17
C TYR A 415 -12.65 -7.69 -12.80
N HIS A 416 -13.62 -8.44 -13.36
CA HIS A 416 -13.54 -9.91 -13.28
C HIS A 416 -13.02 -10.45 -14.59
N PHE A 417 -12.06 -11.35 -14.43
CA PHE A 417 -11.45 -12.05 -15.52
C PHE A 417 -12.39 -13.11 -16.01
#